data_AF-A0A356GDA3-F1
#
_entry.id   AF-A0A356GDA3-F1
#
_cell.length_a   1.000
_cell.length_b   1.000
_cell.length_c   1.000
_cell.angle_alpha   90.00
_cell.angle_beta   90.00
_cell.angle_gamma   90.00
#
_symmetry.space_group_name_H-M   'P 1'
#
loop_
_entity.id
_entity.type
_entity.pdbx_description
1 polymer ?
#
loop_
_entity_poly.entity_id
_entity_poly.type
_entity_poly.pdbx_seq_one_letter_code
_entity_poly.pdbx_strand_id
1 'polypeptide(L)'
;YEQKHDEVNHWDECTVCGDKQNITAHIFDNACDTTCDACGYTRAITHSYEQKHDDTNHWLECSVCHNKKDIAAHIFDNSCDTTCDTCGYIRSITHNYEQKHDENSHWDECSVCHDKKGMTAHIFDNACDTTCDTCGYTRTITHNYEQKHDDSSHWDECTVCGDKQNITAHIFDNACDTTCDTCGYTRVITHSYEQKHDENSHWDECRVCGDKQNVTAHIFDNACDTTCDACGYTRAITHSYEQKHDENSHWDECTVCGDKQNITAHIFDNSCDTTCDTCGYTRAITHSYEQKHDEVNHWDECTVCGDRQNITAHTFEQKHDGTNHWNECSACHCKKDIATHTFAQAHDESSHWSECSVCHKTNGDKAAHTNTKNKHICDTCGRKLSDHEGGTATCSEKAICTICGEKYGDFAEHSFGEWKTNAEGKRTKVCSACGKVANFMYGDLNYDGKVNAIDLTILRRYLARYSSEIDIAVADFNGDGKVNTLDLMLLRRFLVGYDSVLGK
;
A
#
# COMPACT_ATOMS: atom_id res chain seq x y z
N TYR A 1 1.18 -173.97 100.77
CA TYR A 1 2.20 -172.92 100.56
C TYR A 1 1.44 -171.61 100.39
N GLU A 2 1.86 -170.53 101.07
CA GLU A 2 1.30 -169.18 100.94
C GLU A 2 2.26 -168.27 100.18
N GLN A 3 1.72 -167.38 99.34
CA GLN A 3 2.53 -166.40 98.62
C GLN A 3 2.98 -165.29 99.58
N LYS A 4 4.28 -165.05 99.61
CA LYS A 4 4.94 -164.00 100.40
C LYS A 4 5.80 -163.16 99.47
N HIS A 5 6.10 -161.95 99.89
CA HIS A 5 7.00 -161.08 99.15
C HIS A 5 7.84 -160.22 100.10
N ASP A 6 8.99 -159.78 99.59
CA ASP A 6 9.80 -158.71 100.16
C ASP A 6 9.96 -157.57 99.14
N GLU A 7 10.89 -156.65 99.40
CA GLU A 7 11.13 -155.47 98.55
C GLU A 7 11.69 -155.81 97.16
N VAL A 8 12.21 -157.03 96.98
CA VAL A 8 12.94 -157.41 95.76
C VAL A 8 12.24 -158.53 95.03
N ASN A 9 11.69 -159.52 95.75
CA ASN A 9 11.14 -160.75 95.20
C ASN A 9 9.85 -161.20 95.91
N HIS A 10 9.12 -162.09 95.26
CA HIS A 10 8.02 -162.86 95.82
C HIS A 10 8.27 -164.36 95.66
N TRP A 11 7.70 -165.17 96.56
CA TRP A 11 7.87 -166.62 96.60
C TRP A 11 6.69 -167.33 97.28
N ASP A 12 6.63 -168.65 97.14
CA ASP A 12 5.67 -169.53 97.83
C ASP A 12 6.34 -170.18 99.04
N GLU A 13 5.77 -170.03 100.23
CA GLU A 13 6.34 -170.53 101.50
C GLU A 13 5.47 -171.61 102.16
N CYS A 14 6.10 -172.72 102.60
CA CYS A 14 5.40 -173.81 103.26
C CYS A 14 4.95 -173.40 104.66
N THR A 15 3.66 -173.53 104.96
CA THR A 15 3.12 -173.11 106.25
C THR A 15 3.45 -174.05 107.42
N VAL A 16 3.96 -175.26 107.14
CA VAL A 16 4.29 -176.24 108.20
C VAL A 16 5.79 -176.32 108.48
N CYS A 17 6.64 -176.24 107.46
CA CYS A 17 8.10 -176.38 107.62
C CYS A 17 8.91 -175.13 107.24
N GLY A 18 8.30 -174.10 106.64
CA GLY A 18 9.00 -172.86 106.25
C GLY A 18 9.85 -172.95 104.98
N ASP A 19 9.85 -174.08 104.26
CA ASP A 19 10.56 -174.19 102.99
C ASP A 19 10.01 -173.20 101.96
N LYS A 20 10.92 -172.51 101.26
CA LYS A 20 10.61 -171.51 100.22
C LYS A 20 10.86 -172.07 98.82
N GLN A 21 9.93 -171.83 97.92
CA GLN A 21 10.02 -172.24 96.52
C GLN A 21 9.53 -171.11 95.60
N ASN A 22 9.89 -171.17 94.32
CA ASN A 22 9.45 -170.20 93.30
C ASN A 22 9.81 -168.72 93.60
N ILE A 23 11.03 -168.45 94.06
CA ILE A 23 11.49 -167.06 94.33
C ILE A 23 11.73 -166.32 93.00
N THR A 24 11.00 -165.22 92.75
CA THR A 24 11.12 -164.38 91.53
C THR A 24 10.91 -162.88 91.80
N ALA A 25 11.47 -162.00 90.98
CA ALA A 25 11.39 -160.54 91.14
C ALA A 25 10.02 -159.95 90.74
N HIS A 26 9.72 -158.72 91.19
CA HIS A 26 8.49 -157.98 90.87
C HIS A 26 8.37 -157.59 89.39
N ILE A 27 7.15 -157.61 88.84
CA ILE A 27 6.84 -157.29 87.44
C ILE A 27 5.89 -156.08 87.40
N PHE A 28 6.20 -155.07 86.57
CA PHE A 28 5.40 -153.84 86.38
C PHE A 28 5.24 -153.56 84.88
N ASP A 29 4.04 -153.17 84.44
CA ASP A 29 3.70 -152.89 83.03
C ASP A 29 4.51 -151.75 82.41
N ASN A 30 4.68 -150.63 83.12
CA ASN A 30 5.53 -149.54 82.66
C ASN A 30 6.26 -148.83 83.80
N ALA A 31 7.12 -147.87 83.43
CA ALA A 31 7.95 -147.12 84.37
C ALA A 31 7.16 -146.23 85.34
N CYS A 32 5.85 -146.04 85.14
CA CYS A 32 4.95 -145.30 86.02
C CYS A 32 4.05 -146.21 86.87
N ASP A 33 4.05 -147.52 86.63
CA ASP A 33 3.23 -148.43 87.44
C ASP A 33 3.84 -148.62 88.81
N THR A 34 2.99 -148.45 89.80
CA THR A 34 3.36 -148.49 91.21
C THR A 34 3.02 -149.81 91.85
N THR A 35 2.38 -150.76 91.17
CA THR A 35 1.94 -152.03 91.78
C THR A 35 2.42 -153.20 90.94
N CYS A 36 2.98 -154.22 91.59
CA CYS A 36 3.47 -155.44 90.96
C CYS A 36 2.29 -156.35 90.64
N ASP A 37 2.18 -156.73 89.37
CA ASP A 37 0.99 -157.41 88.83
C ASP A 37 0.80 -158.84 89.38
N ALA A 38 1.85 -159.45 89.94
CA ALA A 38 1.84 -160.85 90.37
C ALA A 38 1.60 -161.07 91.88
N CYS A 39 2.03 -160.14 92.73
CA CYS A 39 2.00 -160.31 94.19
C CYS A 39 1.47 -159.09 94.95
N GLY A 40 1.11 -158.01 94.25
CA GLY A 40 0.51 -156.81 94.85
C GLY A 40 1.51 -155.89 95.57
N TYR A 41 2.82 -156.13 95.46
CA TYR A 41 3.84 -155.24 96.02
C TYR A 41 3.80 -153.86 95.36
N THR A 42 3.78 -152.78 96.15
CA THR A 42 3.74 -151.40 95.62
C THR A 42 5.06 -150.63 95.76
N ARG A 43 5.52 -149.98 94.67
CA ARG A 43 6.64 -149.02 94.63
C ARG A 43 6.15 -147.57 94.53
N ALA A 44 6.92 -146.62 95.06
CA ALA A 44 6.64 -145.18 94.94
C ALA A 44 7.42 -144.53 93.78
N ILE A 45 6.79 -143.63 93.03
CA ILE A 45 7.40 -142.87 91.91
C ILE A 45 7.04 -141.39 92.04
N THR A 46 8.00 -140.50 91.82
CA THR A 46 7.84 -139.03 91.91
C THR A 46 7.93 -138.39 90.52
N HIS A 47 6.97 -137.53 90.15
CA HIS A 47 6.96 -136.80 88.87
C HIS A 47 7.40 -135.33 89.02
N SER A 48 8.16 -134.81 88.05
CA SER A 48 8.47 -133.37 87.87
C SER A 48 7.97 -132.86 86.52
N TYR A 49 7.60 -131.58 86.42
CA TYR A 49 7.08 -130.94 85.19
C TYR A 49 7.88 -129.68 84.81
N GLU A 50 8.15 -129.50 83.51
CA GLU A 50 8.83 -128.33 82.93
C GLU A 50 7.93 -127.57 81.97
N GLN A 51 8.09 -126.25 81.88
CA GLN A 51 7.37 -125.43 80.91
C GLN A 51 8.00 -125.55 79.52
N LYS A 52 7.14 -125.73 78.51
CA LYS A 52 7.49 -125.79 77.09
C LYS A 52 6.53 -124.91 76.29
N HIS A 53 6.94 -124.52 75.09
CA HIS A 53 6.09 -123.77 74.18
C HIS A 53 6.36 -124.13 72.71
N ASP A 54 5.39 -123.85 71.86
CA ASP A 54 5.48 -123.85 70.40
C ASP A 54 4.97 -122.50 69.84
N ASP A 55 4.78 -122.41 68.53
CA ASP A 55 4.35 -121.18 67.85
C ASP A 55 2.92 -120.73 68.23
N THR A 56 2.11 -121.63 68.80
CA THR A 56 0.69 -121.37 69.07
C THR A 56 0.37 -121.37 70.57
N ASN A 57 1.00 -122.24 71.35
CA ASN A 57 0.68 -122.47 72.76
C ASN A 57 1.90 -122.76 73.63
N HIS A 58 1.72 -122.68 74.94
CA HIS A 58 2.64 -123.17 75.97
C HIS A 58 1.96 -124.18 76.89
N TRP A 59 2.72 -125.12 77.47
CA TRP A 59 2.24 -126.19 78.35
C TRP A 59 3.29 -126.64 79.37
N LEU A 60 2.86 -127.45 80.37
CA LEU A 60 3.73 -128.14 81.32
C LEU A 60 3.87 -129.63 80.93
N GLU A 61 5.10 -130.11 80.77
CA GLU A 61 5.41 -131.48 80.34
C GLU A 61 6.16 -132.26 81.43
N CYS A 62 5.72 -133.49 81.72
CA CYS A 62 6.39 -134.31 82.73
C CYS A 62 7.73 -134.85 82.23
N SER A 63 8.80 -134.67 83.01
CA SER A 63 10.15 -135.10 82.64
C SER A 63 10.34 -136.64 82.64
N VAL A 64 9.44 -137.39 83.30
CA VAL A 64 9.57 -138.86 83.46
C VAL A 64 8.69 -139.63 82.48
N CYS A 65 7.46 -139.14 82.25
CA CYS A 65 6.47 -139.84 81.41
C CYS A 65 5.97 -139.03 80.20
N HIS A 66 6.48 -137.81 80.01
CA HIS A 66 6.16 -136.91 78.89
C HIS A 66 4.67 -136.56 78.71
N ASN A 67 3.84 -136.75 79.75
CA ASN A 67 2.46 -136.28 79.72
C ASN A 67 2.40 -134.75 79.78
N LYS A 68 1.59 -134.16 78.89
CA LYS A 68 1.35 -132.71 78.79
C LYS A 68 0.11 -132.32 79.56
N LYS A 69 0.16 -131.18 80.25
CA LYS A 69 -0.99 -130.53 80.90
C LYS A 69 -0.89 -129.01 80.78
N ASP A 70 -2.00 -128.33 81.04
CA ASP A 70 -2.08 -126.86 81.09
C ASP A 70 -1.68 -126.18 79.76
N ILE A 71 -2.21 -126.66 78.63
CA ILE A 71 -1.97 -126.09 77.29
C ILE A 71 -2.79 -124.80 77.13
N ALA A 72 -2.13 -123.66 76.87
CA ALA A 72 -2.76 -122.36 76.65
C ALA A 72 -2.05 -121.52 75.57
N ALA A 73 -2.77 -120.59 74.93
CA ALA A 73 -2.21 -119.68 73.91
C ALA A 73 -1.31 -118.60 74.54
N HIS A 74 -0.44 -117.99 73.73
CA HIS A 74 0.43 -116.89 74.16
C HIS A 74 -0.36 -115.65 74.57
N ILE A 75 0.04 -115.02 75.68
CA ILE A 75 -0.54 -113.78 76.24
C ILE A 75 0.48 -112.65 76.03
N PHE A 76 0.03 -111.51 75.49
CA PHE A 76 0.82 -110.30 75.22
C PHE A 76 0.09 -109.06 75.78
N ASP A 77 0.83 -108.07 76.29
CA ASP A 77 0.28 -106.90 76.98
C ASP A 77 -0.55 -105.98 76.07
N ASN A 78 -0.11 -105.80 74.83
CA ASN A 78 -0.81 -104.98 73.83
C ASN A 78 -0.44 -105.43 72.42
N SER A 79 -0.98 -104.76 71.41
CA SER A 79 -0.75 -105.06 69.99
C SER A 79 0.68 -104.81 69.50
N CYS A 80 1.53 -104.16 70.30
CA CYS A 80 2.92 -103.83 70.01
C CYS A 80 3.92 -104.61 70.86
N ASP A 81 3.42 -105.32 71.87
CA ASP A 81 4.22 -106.23 72.66
C ASP A 81 4.61 -107.45 71.81
N THR A 82 5.87 -107.82 71.88
CA THR A 82 6.44 -108.91 71.10
C THR A 82 6.70 -110.14 71.95
N THR A 83 6.63 -110.08 73.28
CA THR A 83 7.05 -111.20 74.14
C THR A 83 5.88 -111.73 74.94
N CYS A 84 5.71 -113.05 74.99
CA CYS A 84 4.70 -113.66 75.85
C CYS A 84 5.19 -113.71 77.30
N ASP A 85 4.46 -113.06 78.20
CA ASP A 85 4.85 -112.93 79.62
C ASP A 85 4.95 -114.27 80.37
N THR A 86 4.25 -115.31 79.90
CA THR A 86 4.18 -116.59 80.60
C THR A 86 5.28 -117.56 80.22
N CYS A 87 5.67 -117.60 78.94
CA CYS A 87 6.59 -118.61 78.41
C CYS A 87 7.79 -118.04 77.65
N GLY A 88 7.87 -116.72 77.46
CA GLY A 88 8.97 -116.05 76.78
C GLY A 88 8.96 -116.18 75.25
N TYR A 89 7.88 -116.67 74.64
CA TYR A 89 7.75 -116.73 73.18
C TYR A 89 7.75 -115.32 72.56
N ILE A 90 8.53 -115.08 71.51
CA ILE A 90 8.63 -113.76 70.85
C ILE A 90 7.94 -113.79 69.47
N ARG A 91 6.95 -112.91 69.25
CA ARG A 91 6.31 -112.63 67.95
C ARG A 91 6.96 -111.43 67.26
N SER A 92 6.94 -111.40 65.93
CA SER A 92 7.43 -110.25 65.13
C SER A 92 6.29 -109.31 64.73
N ILE A 93 6.49 -108.00 64.90
CA ILE A 93 5.55 -106.92 64.49
C ILE A 93 6.30 -105.93 63.60
N THR A 94 5.68 -105.49 62.49
CA THR A 94 6.23 -104.49 61.57
C THR A 94 5.46 -103.17 61.69
N HIS A 95 6.15 -102.06 61.95
CA HIS A 95 5.57 -100.72 62.00
C HIS A 95 5.72 -100.01 60.64
N ASN A 96 4.62 -99.49 60.10
CA ASN A 96 4.62 -98.53 58.99
C ASN A 96 4.18 -97.16 59.50
N TYR A 97 4.82 -96.09 59.00
CA TYR A 97 4.52 -94.71 59.35
C TYR A 97 4.00 -93.96 58.12
N GLU A 98 2.92 -93.22 58.30
CA GLU A 98 2.33 -92.35 57.29
C GLU A 98 2.44 -90.89 57.72
N GLN A 99 2.74 -90.02 56.77
CA GLN A 99 2.77 -88.59 57.04
C GLN A 99 1.34 -88.05 57.21
N LYS A 100 1.11 -87.34 58.29
CA LYS A 100 -0.15 -86.67 58.65
C LYS A 100 0.13 -85.19 58.94
N HIS A 101 -0.90 -84.37 58.86
CA HIS A 101 -0.80 -82.95 59.18
C HIS A 101 -2.09 -82.41 59.79
N ASP A 102 -1.96 -81.30 60.49
CA ASP A 102 -3.05 -80.44 60.96
C ASP A 102 -2.78 -78.96 60.58
N GLU A 103 -3.53 -78.03 61.17
CA GLU A 103 -3.41 -76.58 60.93
C GLU A 103 -2.04 -76.00 61.35
N ASN A 104 -1.32 -76.68 62.24
CA ASN A 104 -0.12 -76.15 62.90
C ASN A 104 1.16 -76.89 62.49
N SER A 105 1.10 -78.20 62.23
CA SER A 105 2.28 -79.06 62.06
C SER A 105 1.98 -80.31 61.24
N HIS A 106 3.04 -80.98 60.79
CA HIS A 106 2.99 -82.32 60.22
C HIS A 106 3.86 -83.30 61.03
N TRP A 107 3.49 -84.58 61.04
CA TRP A 107 4.19 -85.65 61.76
C TRP A 107 4.04 -86.98 61.03
N ASP A 108 4.90 -87.93 61.36
CA ASP A 108 4.78 -89.32 60.94
C ASP A 108 4.01 -90.11 62.01
N GLU A 109 2.89 -90.72 61.64
CA GLU A 109 2.03 -91.52 62.54
C GLU A 109 2.09 -93.00 62.18
N CYS A 110 2.35 -93.85 63.18
CA CYS A 110 2.35 -95.29 62.95
C CYS A 110 0.94 -95.84 62.76
N SER A 111 0.69 -96.57 61.67
CA SER A 111 -0.61 -97.16 61.35
C SER A 111 -1.04 -98.30 62.30
N VAL A 112 -0.15 -98.80 63.16
CA VAL A 112 -0.41 -99.96 64.05
C VAL A 112 -0.58 -99.52 65.51
N CYS A 113 0.24 -98.60 66.00
CA CYS A 113 0.21 -98.12 67.38
C CYS A 113 -0.25 -96.68 67.55
N HIS A 114 -0.44 -95.93 66.47
CA HIS A 114 -0.73 -94.49 66.48
C HIS A 114 0.34 -93.62 67.17
N ASP A 115 1.55 -94.15 67.37
CA ASP A 115 2.67 -93.33 67.84
C ASP A 115 3.02 -92.24 66.83
N LYS A 116 3.11 -91.01 67.32
CA LYS A 116 3.48 -89.82 66.53
C LYS A 116 4.96 -89.51 66.72
N LYS A 117 5.69 -89.31 65.63
CA LYS A 117 7.11 -88.92 65.65
C LYS A 117 7.38 -87.80 64.65
N GLY A 118 8.42 -87.01 64.91
CA GLY A 118 8.89 -85.99 63.95
C GLY A 118 7.92 -84.81 63.75
N MET A 119 7.21 -84.38 64.79
CA MET A 119 6.29 -83.24 64.67
C MET A 119 7.04 -81.94 64.38
N THR A 120 6.77 -81.33 63.23
CA THR A 120 7.38 -80.07 62.76
C THR A 120 6.35 -79.12 62.18
N ALA A 121 6.56 -77.81 62.35
CA ALA A 121 5.71 -76.80 61.72
C ALA A 121 5.81 -76.86 60.19
N HIS A 122 4.78 -76.35 59.50
CA HIS A 122 4.77 -76.25 58.04
C HIS A 122 5.92 -75.38 57.52
N ILE A 123 6.60 -75.86 56.49
CA ILE A 123 7.70 -75.16 55.82
C ILE A 123 7.14 -74.63 54.50
N PHE A 124 7.34 -73.33 54.26
CA PHE A 124 6.93 -72.63 53.04
C PHE A 124 8.18 -71.93 52.48
N ASP A 125 8.43 -72.00 51.18
CA ASP A 125 9.64 -71.43 50.57
C ASP A 125 9.74 -69.89 50.76
N ASN A 126 8.60 -69.22 50.78
CA ASN A 126 8.46 -67.78 50.98
C ASN A 126 7.11 -67.42 51.65
N ALA A 127 6.90 -66.13 51.90
CA ALA A 127 5.72 -65.60 52.60
C ALA A 127 4.41 -65.72 51.78
N CYS A 128 4.51 -65.90 50.46
CA CYS A 128 3.42 -66.02 49.51
C CYS A 128 3.08 -67.47 49.13
N ASP A 129 3.92 -68.44 49.47
CA ASP A 129 3.59 -69.83 49.17
C ASP A 129 2.46 -70.31 50.04
N THR A 130 1.42 -70.80 49.39
CA THR A 130 0.23 -71.29 50.08
C THR A 130 0.35 -72.75 50.43
N THR A 131 1.32 -73.50 49.89
CA THR A 131 1.42 -74.95 50.06
C THR A 131 2.71 -75.32 50.78
N CYS A 132 2.61 -76.20 51.77
CA CYS A 132 3.77 -76.79 52.44
C CYS A 132 4.31 -77.95 51.59
N ASP A 133 5.53 -77.84 51.08
CA ASP A 133 6.10 -78.80 50.13
C ASP A 133 6.27 -80.22 50.71
N THR A 134 6.38 -80.34 52.03
CA THR A 134 6.58 -81.62 52.70
C THR A 134 5.30 -82.44 52.87
N CYS A 135 4.17 -81.77 53.16
CA CYS A 135 2.92 -82.45 53.56
C CYS A 135 1.68 -82.10 52.76
N GLY A 136 1.78 -81.15 51.83
CA GLY A 136 0.68 -80.69 50.99
C GLY A 136 -0.37 -79.84 51.72
N TYR A 137 -0.11 -79.44 52.97
CA TYR A 137 -1.00 -78.52 53.69
C TYR A 137 -1.08 -77.17 52.98
N THR A 138 -2.30 -76.67 52.75
CA THR A 138 -2.54 -75.37 52.11
C THR A 138 -3.00 -74.32 53.11
N ARG A 139 -2.24 -73.23 53.29
CA ARG A 139 -2.64 -72.02 54.01
C ARG A 139 -3.32 -71.01 53.06
N THR A 140 -4.26 -70.23 53.59
CA THR A 140 -4.86 -69.12 52.83
C THR A 140 -4.07 -67.84 53.08
N ILE A 141 -3.56 -67.21 52.02
CA ILE A 141 -2.92 -65.89 52.07
C ILE A 141 -3.72 -64.93 51.18
N THR A 142 -4.07 -63.76 51.71
CA THR A 142 -4.65 -62.68 50.92
C THR A 142 -3.53 -61.80 50.39
N HIS A 143 -3.31 -61.82 49.07
CA HIS A 143 -2.39 -60.90 48.44
C HIS A 143 -3.03 -59.52 48.30
N ASN A 144 -2.30 -58.48 48.67
CA ASN A 144 -2.62 -57.12 48.29
C ASN A 144 -1.48 -56.60 47.40
N TYR A 145 -1.84 -55.94 46.31
CA TYR A 145 -0.86 -55.43 45.35
C TYR A 145 -0.90 -53.91 45.37
N GLU A 146 0.28 -53.31 45.53
CA GLU A 146 0.48 -51.87 45.39
C GLU A 146 1.20 -51.58 44.09
N GLN A 147 0.72 -50.57 43.40
CA GLN A 147 1.38 -50.11 42.20
C GLN A 147 2.68 -49.39 42.56
N LYS A 148 3.78 -49.81 41.94
CA LYS A 148 5.12 -49.22 42.06
C LYS A 148 5.63 -48.84 40.67
N HIS A 149 6.66 -48.01 40.64
CA HIS A 149 7.31 -47.61 39.42
C HIS A 149 8.78 -47.28 39.62
N ASP A 150 9.54 -47.35 38.53
CA ASP A 150 10.91 -46.85 38.40
C ASP A 150 11.04 -45.98 37.14
N ASP A 151 12.27 -45.66 36.73
CA ASP A 151 12.55 -44.84 35.54
C ASP A 151 12.12 -45.48 34.21
N SER A 152 11.93 -46.79 34.16
CA SER A 152 11.68 -47.54 32.92
C SER A 152 10.25 -48.07 32.81
N SER A 153 9.63 -48.45 33.93
CA SER A 153 8.36 -49.15 33.95
C SER A 153 7.58 -48.99 35.25
N HIS A 154 6.31 -49.38 35.23
CA HIS A 154 5.48 -49.57 36.42
C HIS A 154 5.01 -51.02 36.52
N TRP A 155 4.77 -51.48 37.75
CA TRP A 155 4.34 -52.85 38.06
C TRP A 155 3.47 -52.88 39.32
N ASP A 156 2.73 -53.96 39.49
CA ASP A 156 2.01 -54.26 40.71
C ASP A 156 2.90 -55.14 41.60
N GLU A 157 3.25 -54.66 42.79
CA GLU A 157 4.10 -55.36 43.75
C GLU A 157 3.26 -55.90 44.90
N CYS A 158 3.39 -57.20 45.18
CA CYS A 158 2.70 -57.79 46.32
C CYS A 158 3.29 -57.27 47.63
N THR A 159 2.47 -56.72 48.51
CA THR A 159 2.92 -56.20 49.81
C THR A 159 3.35 -57.30 50.80
N VAL A 160 3.05 -58.56 50.50
CA VAL A 160 3.32 -59.72 51.37
C VAL A 160 4.65 -60.40 51.03
N CYS A 161 4.99 -60.58 49.74
CA CYS A 161 6.22 -61.24 49.30
C CYS A 161 7.13 -60.40 48.39
N GLY A 162 6.68 -59.26 47.88
CA GLY A 162 7.44 -58.45 46.92
C GLY A 162 7.41 -58.98 45.47
N ASP A 163 6.57 -59.97 45.17
CA ASP A 163 6.39 -60.46 43.80
C ASP A 163 5.87 -59.35 42.89
N LYS A 164 6.51 -59.20 41.73
CA LYS A 164 6.18 -58.20 40.72
C LYS A 164 5.37 -58.82 39.59
N GLN A 165 4.26 -58.19 39.23
CA GLN A 165 3.44 -58.58 38.09
C GLN A 165 3.01 -57.34 37.28
N ASN A 166 2.48 -57.54 36.07
CA ASN A 166 1.98 -56.47 35.20
C ASN A 166 3.03 -55.38 34.84
N ILE A 167 4.30 -55.78 34.70
CA ILE A 167 5.40 -54.86 34.36
C ILE A 167 5.17 -54.27 32.97
N THR A 168 4.92 -52.96 32.90
CA THR A 168 4.61 -52.23 31.67
C THR A 168 5.43 -50.94 31.59
N ALA A 169 5.89 -50.56 30.40
CA ALA A 169 6.52 -49.25 30.20
C ALA A 169 5.53 -48.12 30.51
N HIS A 170 6.04 -46.93 30.85
CA HIS A 170 5.20 -45.76 31.09
C HIS A 170 4.39 -45.38 29.84
N ILE A 171 3.11 -45.09 30.05
CA ILE A 171 2.16 -44.67 29.00
C ILE A 171 1.93 -43.18 29.19
N PHE A 172 2.07 -42.42 28.11
CA PHE A 172 1.87 -40.98 28.05
C PHE A 172 0.90 -40.69 26.90
N ASP A 173 -0.10 -39.84 27.10
CA ASP A 173 -1.11 -39.51 26.08
C ASP A 173 -0.47 -38.92 24.81
N ASN A 174 0.61 -38.15 24.97
CA ASN A 174 1.38 -37.52 23.91
C ASN A 174 2.88 -37.37 24.28
N ALA A 175 3.66 -36.83 23.34
CA ALA A 175 5.12 -36.67 23.49
C ALA A 175 5.54 -35.58 24.50
N CYS A 176 4.62 -34.71 24.89
CA CYS A 176 4.81 -33.59 25.81
C CYS A 176 4.30 -33.85 27.23
N ASP A 177 3.51 -34.92 27.45
CA ASP A 177 3.07 -35.24 28.80
C ASP A 177 4.24 -35.69 29.65
N THR A 178 4.40 -35.06 30.80
CA THR A 178 5.48 -35.39 31.73
C THR A 178 5.04 -36.46 32.70
N THR A 179 3.75 -36.70 32.88
CA THR A 179 3.22 -37.64 33.87
C THR A 179 2.63 -38.86 33.18
N CYS A 180 2.98 -40.05 33.67
CA CYS A 180 2.34 -41.30 33.27
C CYS A 180 0.97 -41.40 33.95
N ASP A 181 -0.11 -41.51 33.18
CA ASP A 181 -1.50 -41.48 33.69
C ASP A 181 -1.82 -42.65 34.63
N THR A 182 -1.11 -43.77 34.46
CA THR A 182 -1.33 -44.98 35.24
C THR A 182 -0.65 -44.93 36.61
N CYS A 183 0.59 -44.44 36.69
CA CYS A 183 1.43 -44.59 37.89
C CYS A 183 1.97 -43.30 38.50
N GLY A 184 1.70 -42.16 37.87
CA GLY A 184 2.16 -40.85 38.35
C GLY A 184 3.65 -40.61 38.18
N TYR A 185 4.40 -41.51 37.52
CA TYR A 185 5.81 -41.28 37.20
C TYR A 185 5.96 -40.02 36.35
N THR A 186 6.88 -39.14 36.76
CA THR A 186 7.17 -37.90 36.03
C THR A 186 8.48 -38.00 35.25
N ARG A 187 8.42 -37.99 33.92
CA ARG A 187 9.60 -37.84 33.05
C ARG A 187 9.98 -36.36 32.87
N VAL A 188 11.27 -36.09 32.72
CA VAL A 188 11.76 -34.75 32.39
C VAL A 188 11.79 -34.58 30.87
N ILE A 189 10.99 -33.66 30.34
CA ILE A 189 11.03 -33.24 28.93
C ILE A 189 11.54 -31.80 28.85
N THR A 190 12.58 -31.57 28.05
CA THR A 190 13.01 -30.21 27.70
C THR A 190 12.28 -29.75 26.45
N HIS A 191 11.31 -28.87 26.61
CA HIS A 191 10.65 -28.25 25.46
C HIS A 191 11.58 -27.21 24.83
N SER A 192 11.62 -27.22 23.50
CA SER A 192 12.14 -26.10 22.73
C SER A 192 11.03 -25.61 21.81
N TYR A 193 10.78 -24.31 21.87
CA TYR A 193 9.73 -23.67 21.10
C TYR A 193 10.35 -22.92 19.94
N GLU A 194 9.71 -23.02 18.78
CA GLU A 194 10.02 -22.21 17.62
C GLU A 194 8.82 -21.35 17.23
N GLN A 195 9.11 -20.13 16.84
CA GLN A 195 8.07 -19.21 16.46
C GLN A 195 7.55 -19.54 15.05
N LYS A 196 6.23 -19.63 14.91
CA LYS A 196 5.50 -19.88 13.67
C LYS A 196 4.47 -18.79 13.43
N HIS A 197 4.00 -18.66 12.21
CA HIS A 197 2.96 -17.71 11.85
C HIS A 197 2.10 -18.20 10.68
N ASP A 198 0.88 -17.67 10.59
CA ASP A 198 -0.03 -17.76 9.45
C ASP A 198 -0.60 -16.39 9.08
N GLU A 199 -1.65 -16.34 8.25
CA GLU A 199 -2.29 -15.10 7.79
C GLU A 199 -2.95 -14.29 8.92
N ASN A 200 -3.27 -14.94 10.05
CA ASN A 200 -4.09 -14.36 11.12
C ASN A 200 -3.28 -14.05 12.38
N SER A 201 -2.30 -14.89 12.72
CA SER A 201 -1.61 -14.84 14.01
C SER A 201 -0.21 -15.48 13.96
N HIS A 202 0.57 -15.26 15.02
CA HIS A 202 1.81 -15.99 15.30
C HIS A 202 1.73 -16.69 16.66
N TRP A 203 2.48 -17.78 16.80
CA TRP A 203 2.53 -18.61 18.01
C TRP A 203 3.89 -19.25 18.20
N ASP A 204 4.15 -19.68 19.43
CA ASP A 204 5.29 -20.54 19.75
C ASP A 204 4.84 -22.01 19.65
N GLU A 205 5.46 -22.76 18.75
CA GLU A 205 5.17 -24.18 18.53
C GLU A 205 6.26 -25.05 19.14
N CYS A 206 5.85 -26.02 19.96
CA CYS A 206 6.79 -26.96 20.54
C CYS A 206 7.35 -27.90 19.47
N ARG A 207 8.68 -27.99 19.32
CA ARG A 207 9.33 -28.92 18.38
C ARG A 207 9.12 -30.40 18.70
N VAL A 208 8.68 -30.72 19.92
CA VAL A 208 8.55 -32.11 20.41
C VAL A 208 7.15 -32.67 20.19
N CYS A 209 6.09 -31.90 20.50
CA CYS A 209 4.70 -32.35 20.35
C CYS A 209 3.83 -31.51 19.40
N GLY A 210 4.30 -30.35 18.94
CA GLY A 210 3.49 -29.45 18.12
C GLY A 210 2.47 -28.61 18.90
N ASP A 211 2.50 -28.63 20.23
CA ASP A 211 1.64 -27.78 21.06
C ASP A 211 1.89 -26.30 20.76
N LYS A 212 0.80 -25.56 20.61
CA LYS A 212 0.81 -24.12 20.33
C LYS A 212 0.55 -23.35 21.61
N GLN A 213 1.40 -22.37 21.88
CA GLN A 213 1.21 -21.42 22.98
C GLN A 213 1.48 -19.98 22.50
N ASN A 214 1.11 -18.99 23.32
CA ASN A 214 1.32 -17.57 23.03
C ASN A 214 0.70 -17.10 21.69
N VAL A 215 -0.43 -17.69 21.29
CA VAL A 215 -1.12 -17.33 20.05
C VAL A 215 -1.58 -15.87 20.13
N THR A 216 -0.99 -15.01 19.30
CA THR A 216 -1.24 -13.57 19.30
C THR A 216 -1.43 -13.09 17.87
N ALA A 217 -2.34 -12.13 17.67
CA ALA A 217 -2.46 -11.45 16.38
C ALA A 217 -1.15 -10.75 16.01
N HIS A 218 -0.92 -10.54 14.71
CA HIS A 218 0.26 -9.82 14.24
C HIS A 218 0.36 -8.42 14.85
N ILE A 219 1.54 -8.11 15.39
CA ILE A 219 1.87 -6.80 15.97
C ILE A 219 2.58 -5.99 14.89
N PHE A 220 2.08 -4.78 14.65
CA PHE A 220 2.63 -3.80 13.71
C PHE A 220 2.75 -2.48 14.47
N ASP A 221 3.87 -1.76 14.34
CA ASP A 221 4.08 -0.48 15.03
C ASP A 221 3.00 0.56 14.66
N ASN A 222 2.51 0.51 13.42
CA ASN A 222 1.47 1.37 12.88
C ASN A 222 0.65 0.67 11.77
N ALA A 223 -0.31 1.39 11.19
CA ALA A 223 -1.18 0.86 10.13
C ALA A 223 -0.49 0.75 8.75
N CYS A 224 0.69 1.36 8.58
CA CYS A 224 1.52 1.34 7.38
C CYS A 224 2.49 0.15 7.36
N ASP A 225 2.87 -0.39 8.51
CA ASP A 225 3.90 -1.43 8.52
C ASP A 225 3.39 -2.70 7.87
N THR A 226 4.14 -3.17 6.88
CA THR A 226 3.81 -4.39 6.17
C THR A 226 4.36 -5.62 6.89
N THR A 227 5.30 -5.46 7.81
CA THR A 227 6.00 -6.58 8.44
C THR A 227 5.68 -6.61 9.93
N CYS A 228 5.33 -7.79 10.44
CA CYS A 228 5.17 -7.98 11.87
C CYS A 228 6.54 -8.06 12.54
N ASP A 229 6.80 -7.17 13.51
CA ASP A 229 8.11 -7.07 14.18
C ASP A 229 8.49 -8.32 14.98
N ALA A 230 7.48 -9.08 15.42
CA ALA A 230 7.69 -10.29 16.20
C ALA A 230 8.07 -11.49 15.33
N CYS A 231 7.39 -11.69 14.19
CA CYS A 231 7.45 -12.94 13.44
C CYS A 231 7.84 -12.85 11.96
N GLY A 232 8.01 -11.63 11.45
CA GLY A 232 8.40 -11.39 10.06
C GLY A 232 7.29 -11.66 9.03
N TYR A 233 6.06 -11.96 9.47
CA TYR A 233 4.91 -12.07 8.56
C TYR A 233 4.70 -10.77 7.79
N THR A 234 4.46 -10.86 6.49
CA THR A 234 4.24 -9.70 5.62
C THR A 234 2.77 -9.61 5.17
N ARG A 235 2.11 -8.48 5.47
CA ARG A 235 0.79 -8.12 4.95
C ARG A 235 0.91 -7.19 3.76
N ALA A 236 -0.01 -7.33 2.81
CA ALA A 236 -0.13 -6.39 1.70
C ALA A 236 -0.97 -5.17 2.12
N ILE A 237 -0.39 -3.98 2.09
CA ILE A 237 -1.09 -2.70 2.25
C ILE A 237 -0.95 -1.90 0.96
N THR A 238 -2.05 -1.35 0.46
CA THR A 238 -2.02 -0.37 -0.62
C THR A 238 -2.06 1.02 -0.01
N HIS A 239 -0.96 1.76 -0.13
CA HIS A 239 -0.90 3.15 0.32
C HIS A 239 -1.55 4.06 -0.72
N SER A 240 -2.38 4.99 -0.24
CA SER A 240 -2.88 6.11 -1.03
C SER A 240 -2.43 7.39 -0.33
N TYR A 241 -1.74 8.24 -1.06
CA TYR A 241 -1.19 9.49 -0.54
C TYR A 241 -2.00 10.67 -1.05
N GLU A 242 -2.35 11.57 -0.14
CA GLU A 242 -2.95 12.86 -0.46
C GLU A 242 -1.96 13.98 -0.20
N GLN A 243 -1.93 14.96 -1.10
CA GLN A 243 -1.07 16.10 -0.92
C GLN A 243 -1.67 17.05 0.13
N LYS A 244 -0.87 17.43 1.13
CA LYS A 244 -1.21 18.36 2.21
C LYS A 244 -0.17 19.47 2.28
N HIS A 245 -0.52 20.56 2.96
CA HIS A 245 0.37 21.70 3.15
C HIS A 245 0.08 22.46 4.44
N ASP A 246 1.09 23.19 4.92
CA ASP A 246 1.00 24.19 5.98
C ASP A 246 1.69 25.50 5.56
N GLU A 247 1.95 26.39 6.52
CA GLU A 247 2.59 27.70 6.28
C GLU A 247 4.05 27.58 5.79
N ASN A 248 4.72 26.44 6.02
CA ASN A 248 6.15 26.25 5.80
C ASN A 248 6.46 25.33 4.62
N SER A 249 5.65 24.29 4.40
CA SER A 249 5.96 23.19 3.49
C SER A 249 4.71 22.45 2.99
N HIS A 250 4.90 21.62 1.96
CA HIS A 250 3.93 20.62 1.52
C HIS A 250 4.52 19.22 1.63
N TRP A 251 3.65 18.23 1.80
CA TRP A 251 4.01 16.82 1.92
C TRP A 251 2.92 15.92 1.36
N ASP A 252 3.31 14.69 1.03
CA ASP A 252 2.37 13.61 0.73
C ASP A 252 2.05 12.89 2.04
N GLU A 253 0.79 12.90 2.44
CA GLU A 253 0.30 12.25 3.65
C GLU A 253 -0.42 10.96 3.31
N CYS A 254 0.01 9.85 3.91
CA CYS A 254 -0.65 8.57 3.74
C CYS A 254 -2.04 8.61 4.39
N THR A 255 -3.09 8.38 3.61
CA THR A 255 -4.49 8.35 4.09
C THR A 255 -4.80 7.21 5.08
N VAL A 256 -4.01 6.14 5.05
CA VAL A 256 -4.10 5.02 5.99
C VAL A 256 -3.31 5.30 7.27
N CYS A 257 -2.16 5.98 7.08
CA CYS A 257 -1.03 6.16 7.98
C CYS A 257 -1.06 7.33 8.94
N GLY A 258 -1.33 8.48 8.33
CA GLY A 258 -0.80 9.76 8.77
C GLY A 258 0.68 9.99 8.45
N ASP A 259 1.41 8.98 7.94
CA ASP A 259 2.83 9.12 7.61
C ASP A 259 3.07 10.16 6.52
N LYS A 260 4.02 11.06 6.80
CA LYS A 260 4.40 12.15 5.91
C LYS A 260 5.67 11.80 5.15
N GLN A 261 5.64 11.97 3.84
CA GLN A 261 6.81 11.83 2.98
C GLN A 261 6.91 13.01 2.01
N ASN A 262 8.04 13.12 1.31
CA ASN A 262 8.29 14.18 0.34
C ASN A 262 8.07 15.60 0.90
N ILE A 263 8.43 15.80 2.18
CA ILE A 263 8.29 17.09 2.85
C ILE A 263 9.24 18.09 2.19
N THR A 264 8.66 19.06 1.50
CA THR A 264 9.42 20.03 0.70
C THR A 264 8.89 21.44 0.98
N ALA A 265 9.78 22.43 1.04
CA ALA A 265 9.36 23.83 1.10
C ALA A 265 8.51 24.19 -0.12
N HIS A 266 7.63 25.18 0.03
CA HIS A 266 6.82 25.67 -1.08
C HIS A 266 7.68 26.12 -2.26
N ILE A 267 7.36 25.58 -3.44
CA ILE A 267 8.01 25.91 -4.70
C ILE A 267 7.16 26.98 -5.38
N PHE A 268 7.81 28.06 -5.76
CA PHE A 268 7.22 29.18 -6.48
C PHE A 268 8.11 29.42 -7.70
N ASP A 269 7.54 29.59 -8.89
CA ASP A 269 8.31 29.84 -10.12
C ASP A 269 9.20 31.08 -10.00
N ASN A 270 8.74 32.09 -9.26
CA ASN A 270 9.45 33.34 -9.01
C ASN A 270 9.06 33.96 -7.64
N SER A 271 9.68 35.10 -7.31
CA SER A 271 9.48 35.81 -6.03
C SER A 271 8.13 36.54 -5.92
N CYS A 272 7.39 36.66 -7.02
CA CYS A 272 6.09 37.30 -7.11
C CYS A 272 4.92 36.31 -7.09
N ASP A 273 5.14 35.03 -7.32
CA ASP A 273 4.04 34.07 -7.29
C ASP A 273 3.49 33.96 -5.88
N THR A 274 2.19 34.15 -5.77
CA THR A 274 1.49 34.05 -4.50
C THR A 274 1.03 32.62 -4.24
N THR A 275 1.04 31.74 -5.25
CA THR A 275 0.52 30.38 -5.14
C THR A 275 1.63 29.39 -5.41
N CYS A 276 1.74 28.35 -4.58
CA CYS A 276 2.64 27.23 -4.83
C CYS A 276 2.03 26.32 -5.90
N ASP A 277 2.76 26.06 -6.99
CA ASP A 277 2.26 25.30 -8.15
C ASP A 277 1.93 23.84 -7.81
N THR A 278 2.58 23.29 -6.79
CA THR A 278 2.41 21.90 -6.37
C THR A 278 1.16 21.70 -5.50
N CYS A 279 0.96 22.58 -4.51
CA CYS A 279 -0.01 22.35 -3.42
C CYS A 279 -1.13 23.38 -3.30
N GLY A 280 -1.07 24.46 -4.09
CA GLY A 280 -2.06 25.53 -4.03
C GLY A 280 -1.97 26.44 -2.80
N TYR A 281 -0.95 26.27 -1.94
CA TYR A 281 -0.72 27.16 -0.81
C TYR A 281 -0.53 28.60 -1.30
N THR A 282 -1.24 29.54 -0.67
CA THR A 282 -1.17 30.96 -1.02
C THR A 282 -0.38 31.76 0.03
N ARG A 283 0.70 32.43 -0.37
CA ARG A 283 1.44 33.42 0.42
C ARG A 283 1.00 34.85 0.09
N ALA A 284 1.02 35.72 1.08
CA ALA A 284 0.78 37.15 0.88
C ALA A 284 2.08 37.84 0.45
N ILE A 285 2.07 38.45 -0.74
CA ILE A 285 3.14 39.34 -1.23
C ILE A 285 2.56 40.73 -1.48
N THR A 286 3.18 41.75 -0.90
CA THR A 286 2.87 43.14 -1.22
C THR A 286 3.75 43.58 -2.37
N HIS A 287 3.18 43.69 -3.57
CA HIS A 287 3.90 44.22 -4.72
C HIS A 287 4.02 45.74 -4.62
N SER A 288 5.22 46.25 -4.94
CA SER A 288 5.48 47.66 -5.18
C SER A 288 5.99 47.81 -6.59
N TYR A 289 5.41 48.74 -7.35
CA TYR A 289 5.76 48.96 -8.75
C TYR A 289 6.39 50.34 -8.93
N GLU A 290 7.49 50.39 -9.67
CA GLU A 290 8.15 51.63 -10.09
C GLU A 290 8.02 51.80 -11.60
N GLN A 291 7.72 53.03 -12.04
CA GLN A 291 7.69 53.33 -13.46
C GLN A 291 9.13 53.35 -14.01
N LYS A 292 9.38 52.53 -15.03
CA LYS A 292 10.62 52.47 -15.79
C LYS A 292 10.33 52.79 -17.26
N HIS A 293 11.38 53.12 -18.00
CA HIS A 293 11.28 53.34 -19.45
C HIS A 293 12.59 52.99 -20.16
N ASP A 294 12.47 52.66 -21.44
CA ASP A 294 13.57 52.54 -22.38
C ASP A 294 13.33 53.47 -23.60
N GLU A 295 14.06 53.24 -24.69
CA GLU A 295 13.95 54.03 -25.93
C GLU A 295 12.61 53.87 -26.65
N VAL A 296 11.84 52.81 -26.36
CA VAL A 296 10.64 52.39 -27.10
C VAL A 296 9.38 52.50 -26.25
N ASN A 297 9.43 52.08 -24.99
CA ASN A 297 8.27 51.93 -24.11
C ASN A 297 8.54 52.46 -22.69
N HIS A 298 7.46 52.63 -21.93
CA HIS A 298 7.47 52.70 -20.48
C HIS A 298 6.63 51.55 -19.90
N TRP A 299 7.00 51.07 -18.72
CA TRP A 299 6.31 50.00 -18.01
C TRP A 299 6.40 50.20 -16.51
N ASP A 300 5.49 49.59 -15.78
CA ASP A 300 5.57 49.47 -14.33
C ASP A 300 6.33 48.18 -14.02
N GLU A 301 7.48 48.30 -13.36
CA GLU A 301 8.32 47.16 -12.97
C GLU A 301 8.15 46.86 -11.49
N CYS A 302 7.86 45.62 -11.15
CA CYS A 302 7.77 45.20 -9.76
C CYS A 302 9.15 45.20 -9.11
N THR A 303 9.33 45.88 -7.98
CA THR A 303 10.60 45.90 -7.26
C THR A 303 10.95 44.57 -6.57
N VAL A 304 9.99 43.64 -6.48
CA VAL A 304 10.14 42.34 -5.79
C VAL A 304 10.58 41.21 -6.75
N CYS A 305 10.04 41.17 -7.97
CA CYS A 305 10.36 40.13 -8.97
C CYS A 305 10.85 40.64 -10.32
N GLY A 306 10.77 41.94 -10.60
CA GLY A 306 11.12 42.49 -11.91
C GLY A 306 10.06 42.28 -12.98
N ASP A 307 8.87 41.74 -12.63
CA ASP A 307 7.76 41.62 -13.58
C ASP A 307 7.35 42.98 -14.13
N ARG A 308 7.14 43.01 -15.45
CA ARG A 308 6.79 44.20 -16.20
C ARG A 308 5.33 44.16 -16.58
N GLN A 309 4.60 45.20 -16.23
CA GLN A 309 3.20 45.37 -16.62
C GLN A 309 2.97 46.76 -17.19
N ASN A 310 1.77 46.98 -17.78
CA ASN A 310 1.38 48.26 -18.38
C ASN A 310 2.37 48.77 -19.44
N ILE A 311 3.02 47.85 -20.17
CA ILE A 311 3.99 48.18 -21.21
C ILE A 311 3.28 48.98 -22.30
N THR A 312 3.66 50.24 -22.43
CA THR A 312 3.02 51.18 -23.36
C THR A 312 4.10 51.91 -24.15
N ALA A 313 3.91 51.99 -25.46
CA ALA A 313 4.80 52.76 -26.32
C ALA A 313 4.75 54.25 -25.97
N HIS A 314 5.88 54.94 -26.13
CA HIS A 314 5.92 56.39 -25.92
C HIS A 314 4.96 57.12 -26.87
N THR A 315 4.16 58.02 -26.31
CA THR A 315 3.39 58.99 -27.09
C THR A 315 4.05 60.35 -26.92
N PHE A 316 4.72 60.81 -27.99
CA PHE A 316 5.48 62.05 -27.95
C PHE A 316 4.66 63.23 -28.46
N GLU A 317 4.67 64.32 -27.69
CA GLU A 317 4.14 65.61 -28.08
C GLU A 317 5.29 66.56 -28.41
N GLN A 318 5.13 67.35 -29.47
CA GLN A 318 6.12 68.36 -29.81
C GLN A 318 6.02 69.54 -28.83
N LYS A 319 7.15 69.88 -28.21
CA LYS A 319 7.32 71.03 -27.30
C LYS A 319 8.41 71.94 -27.83
N HIS A 320 8.40 73.20 -27.39
CA HIS A 320 9.44 74.16 -27.75
C HIS A 320 9.64 75.21 -26.67
N ASP A 321 10.84 75.80 -26.63
CA ASP A 321 11.18 76.93 -25.77
C ASP A 321 11.81 78.09 -26.58
N GLY A 322 12.53 78.99 -25.88
CA GLY A 322 13.29 80.09 -26.47
C GLY A 322 14.27 79.67 -27.57
N THR A 323 14.94 78.53 -27.39
CA THR A 323 16.16 78.14 -28.10
C THR A 323 15.95 76.89 -28.96
N ASN A 324 15.19 75.91 -28.46
CA ASN A 324 15.04 74.59 -29.06
C ASN A 324 13.58 74.18 -29.21
N HIS A 325 13.36 73.14 -30.01
CA HIS A 325 12.17 72.29 -30.01
C HIS A 325 12.58 70.83 -29.77
N TRP A 326 11.70 70.04 -29.17
CA TRP A 326 11.91 68.63 -28.88
C TRP A 326 10.59 67.88 -28.84
N ASN A 327 10.67 66.56 -28.92
CA ASN A 327 9.57 65.66 -28.68
C ASN A 327 9.62 65.20 -27.22
N GLU A 328 8.58 65.46 -26.43
CA GLU A 328 8.48 65.08 -25.03
C GLU A 328 7.37 64.06 -24.85
N CYS A 329 7.65 62.95 -24.17
CA CYS A 329 6.61 61.98 -23.85
C CYS A 329 5.85 62.42 -22.59
N SER A 330 4.51 62.44 -22.69
CA SER A 330 3.63 62.95 -21.64
C SER A 330 3.60 62.08 -20.37
N ALA A 331 4.13 60.86 -20.41
CA ALA A 331 4.16 59.93 -19.27
C ALA A 331 5.50 59.95 -18.51
N CYS A 332 6.63 59.78 -19.21
CA CYS A 332 7.99 59.77 -18.61
C CYS A 332 8.65 61.16 -18.53
N HIS A 333 8.12 62.17 -19.24
CA HIS A 333 8.77 63.46 -19.51
C HIS A 333 10.15 63.36 -20.20
N CYS A 334 10.47 62.20 -20.77
CA CYS A 334 11.69 61.97 -21.49
C CYS A 334 11.67 62.71 -22.84
N LYS A 335 12.77 63.42 -23.14
CA LYS A 335 12.92 64.32 -24.30
C LYS A 335 13.79 63.67 -25.36
N LYS A 336 13.39 63.79 -26.62
CA LYS A 336 14.19 63.37 -27.78
C LYS A 336 14.11 64.38 -28.92
N ASP A 337 14.97 64.21 -29.91
CA ASP A 337 15.03 65.05 -31.11
C ASP A 337 15.18 66.55 -30.77
N ILE A 338 16.01 66.85 -29.75
CA ILE A 338 16.27 68.23 -29.34
C ILE A 338 17.05 68.93 -30.45
N ALA A 339 16.44 69.94 -31.06
CA ALA A 339 17.04 70.70 -32.13
C ALA A 339 16.81 72.20 -31.93
N THR A 340 17.77 73.00 -32.36
CA THR A 340 17.62 74.46 -32.40
C THR A 340 16.62 74.87 -33.47
N HIS A 341 15.97 76.02 -33.27
CA HIS A 341 15.05 76.55 -34.28
C HIS A 341 15.79 76.92 -35.57
N THR A 342 15.29 76.39 -36.69
CA THR A 342 15.65 76.87 -38.03
C THR A 342 14.47 77.67 -38.57
N PHE A 343 14.61 78.98 -38.61
CA PHE A 343 13.54 79.86 -39.06
C PHE A 343 13.62 80.10 -40.56
N ALA A 344 12.52 79.82 -41.27
CA ALA A 344 12.36 80.12 -42.68
C ALA A 344 11.42 81.31 -42.87
N GLN A 345 11.58 82.03 -43.98
CA GLN A 345 10.71 83.16 -44.31
C GLN A 345 9.33 82.65 -44.75
N ALA A 346 8.29 83.07 -44.03
CA ALA A 346 6.89 82.84 -44.33
C ALA A 346 6.17 84.16 -44.65
N HIS A 347 5.01 84.08 -45.28
CA HIS A 347 4.19 85.25 -45.61
C HIS A 347 2.69 84.90 -45.66
N ASP A 348 1.85 85.90 -45.39
CA ASP A 348 0.40 85.86 -45.55
C ASP A 348 -0.07 87.01 -46.47
N GLU A 349 -1.37 87.31 -46.45
CA GLU A 349 -1.95 88.40 -47.23
C GLU A 349 -1.45 89.80 -46.82
N SER A 350 -0.96 89.95 -45.58
CA SER A 350 -0.62 91.24 -44.99
C SER A 350 0.88 91.45 -44.81
N SER A 351 1.62 90.39 -44.47
CA SER A 351 3.00 90.52 -43.97
C SER A 351 3.88 89.28 -44.22
N HIS A 352 5.19 89.44 -43.95
CA HIS A 352 6.21 88.42 -43.88
C HIS A 352 6.67 88.23 -42.43
N TRP A 353 7.05 87.03 -42.04
CA TRP A 353 7.74 86.76 -40.77
C TRP A 353 8.71 85.60 -40.95
N SER A 354 9.52 85.33 -39.92
CA SER A 354 10.33 84.11 -39.88
C SER A 354 9.65 83.11 -38.95
N GLU A 355 9.36 81.90 -39.42
CA GLU A 355 8.78 80.83 -38.61
C GLU A 355 9.60 79.55 -38.65
N CYS A 356 9.61 78.83 -37.54
CA CYS A 356 10.19 77.50 -37.47
C CYS A 356 9.30 76.52 -38.24
N SER A 357 9.86 75.81 -39.22
CA SER A 357 9.12 74.83 -40.02
C SER A 357 8.63 73.62 -39.22
N VAL A 358 9.22 73.38 -38.04
CA VAL A 358 8.91 72.23 -37.20
C VAL A 358 7.83 72.55 -36.19
N CYS A 359 7.95 73.68 -35.48
CA CYS A 359 7.04 74.04 -34.38
C CYS A 359 6.23 75.32 -34.59
N HIS A 360 6.31 75.93 -35.77
CA HIS A 360 5.60 77.16 -36.16
C HIS A 360 5.83 78.38 -35.27
N LYS A 361 6.82 78.31 -34.37
CA LYS A 361 7.25 79.46 -33.56
C LYS A 361 7.74 80.56 -34.49
N THR A 362 7.21 81.77 -34.32
CA THR A 362 7.66 82.95 -35.05
C THR A 362 8.81 83.63 -34.33
N ASN A 363 9.77 84.16 -35.08
CA ASN A 363 10.85 85.00 -34.56
C ASN A 363 10.83 86.37 -35.23
N GLY A 364 10.72 87.42 -34.41
CA GLY A 364 10.64 88.80 -34.85
C GLY A 364 9.24 89.27 -35.24
N ASP A 365 9.14 90.57 -35.55
CA ASP A 365 7.90 91.22 -35.93
C ASP A 365 7.52 90.93 -37.39
N LYS A 366 6.22 90.94 -37.66
CA LYS A 366 5.67 90.82 -39.00
C LYS A 366 6.03 92.06 -39.83
N ALA A 367 6.70 91.89 -40.97
CA ALA A 367 7.05 92.95 -41.91
C ALA A 367 6.02 93.04 -43.06
N ALA A 368 5.38 94.20 -43.25
CA ALA A 368 4.38 94.39 -44.30
C ALA A 368 4.95 94.18 -45.71
N HIS A 369 4.07 93.89 -46.68
CA HIS A 369 4.44 93.88 -48.09
C HIS A 369 4.88 95.27 -48.58
N THR A 370 6.04 95.35 -49.24
CA THR A 370 6.57 96.60 -49.82
C THR A 370 6.64 96.52 -51.34
N ASN A 371 6.39 97.66 -52.00
CA ASN A 371 6.52 97.85 -53.46
C ASN A 371 7.53 98.98 -53.74
N THR A 372 8.67 98.97 -53.07
CA THR A 372 9.70 100.00 -53.22
C THR A 372 10.35 100.00 -54.61
N LYS A 373 10.28 98.88 -55.36
CA LYS A 373 10.73 98.82 -56.75
C LYS A 373 9.68 99.25 -57.77
N ASN A 374 8.49 99.67 -57.35
CA ASN A 374 7.38 100.10 -58.21
C ASN A 374 7.01 99.09 -59.32
N LYS A 375 7.00 97.80 -58.99
CA LYS A 375 6.73 96.71 -59.94
C LYS A 375 5.33 96.10 -59.80
N HIS A 376 4.47 96.70 -59.00
CA HIS A 376 3.14 96.16 -58.64
C HIS A 376 3.20 94.80 -57.93
N ILE A 377 4.39 94.39 -57.48
CA ILE A 377 4.64 93.13 -56.78
C ILE A 377 5.42 93.41 -55.51
N CYS A 378 5.30 92.52 -54.54
CA CYS A 378 6.08 92.58 -53.32
C CYS A 378 7.56 92.32 -53.65
N ASP A 379 8.43 93.19 -53.13
CA ASP A 379 9.88 93.10 -53.34
C ASP A 379 10.52 91.85 -52.74
N THR A 380 9.84 91.21 -51.78
CA THR A 380 10.34 90.05 -51.01
C THR A 380 9.76 88.73 -51.52
N CYS A 381 8.43 88.61 -51.65
CA CYS A 381 7.79 87.34 -52.04
C CYS A 381 7.25 87.30 -53.48
N GLY A 382 7.27 88.42 -54.21
CA GLY A 382 6.76 88.48 -55.59
C GLY A 382 5.24 88.48 -55.72
N ARG A 383 4.47 88.48 -54.62
CA ARG A 383 3.00 88.58 -54.63
C ARG A 383 2.56 89.88 -55.31
N LYS A 384 1.52 89.81 -56.15
CA LYS A 384 0.88 91.00 -56.75
C LYS A 384 0.24 91.90 -55.68
N LEU A 385 0.58 93.18 -55.67
CA LEU A 385 0.11 94.18 -54.70
C LEU A 385 -0.94 95.12 -55.27
N SER A 386 -0.85 95.48 -56.55
CA SER A 386 -1.84 96.33 -57.21
C SER A 386 -1.92 96.05 -58.71
N ASP A 387 -2.96 96.57 -59.36
CA ASP A 387 -3.03 96.67 -60.81
C ASP A 387 -2.34 97.95 -61.31
N HIS A 388 -2.11 98.04 -62.62
CA HIS A 388 -1.65 99.29 -63.22
C HIS A 388 -2.77 100.34 -63.14
N GLU A 389 -2.41 101.55 -62.71
CA GLU A 389 -3.34 102.66 -62.53
C GLU A 389 -2.73 103.96 -63.07
N GLY A 390 -3.59 104.92 -63.43
CA GLY A 390 -3.20 106.24 -63.92
C GLY A 390 -2.87 106.31 -65.42
N GLY A 391 -2.73 107.52 -65.95
CA GLY A 391 -2.56 107.77 -67.38
C GLY A 391 -3.88 107.72 -68.18
N THR A 392 -3.87 108.33 -69.35
CA THR A 392 -5.02 108.37 -70.28
C THR A 392 -4.57 107.80 -71.61
N ALA A 393 -5.22 106.74 -72.08
CA ALA A 393 -4.97 106.22 -73.41
C ALA A 393 -5.54 107.19 -74.47
N THR A 394 -4.86 107.28 -75.61
CA THR A 394 -5.36 107.93 -76.82
C THR A 394 -5.55 106.87 -77.91
N CYS A 395 -6.16 107.24 -79.03
CA CYS A 395 -6.30 106.31 -80.17
C CYS A 395 -4.96 105.96 -80.85
N SER A 396 -3.85 106.57 -80.41
CA SER A 396 -2.49 106.33 -80.91
C SER A 396 -1.49 105.89 -79.84
N GLU A 397 -1.80 106.07 -78.56
CA GLU A 397 -0.92 105.71 -77.43
C GLU A 397 -1.71 105.03 -76.30
N LYS A 398 -1.12 103.99 -75.70
CA LYS A 398 -1.69 103.34 -74.50
C LYS A 398 -1.49 104.21 -73.26
N ALA A 399 -2.30 103.98 -72.23
CA ALA A 399 -2.11 104.63 -70.93
C ALA A 399 -0.74 104.24 -70.36
N ILE A 400 -0.06 105.19 -69.70
CA ILE A 400 1.20 104.95 -68.99
C ILE A 400 0.89 104.88 -67.50
N CYS A 401 1.26 103.77 -66.87
CA CYS A 401 1.02 103.56 -65.45
C CYS A 401 1.80 104.59 -64.62
N THR A 402 1.13 105.28 -63.70
CA THR A 402 1.77 106.29 -62.85
C THR A 402 2.68 105.69 -61.78
N ILE A 403 2.55 104.38 -61.52
CA ILE A 403 3.35 103.66 -60.53
C ILE A 403 4.63 103.13 -61.17
N CYS A 404 4.52 102.32 -62.24
CA CYS A 404 5.67 101.64 -62.82
C CYS A 404 6.21 102.26 -64.12
N GLY A 405 5.50 103.23 -64.72
CA GLY A 405 5.91 103.87 -65.98
C GLY A 405 5.72 103.03 -67.25
N GLU A 406 5.19 101.81 -67.13
CA GLU A 406 4.94 100.94 -68.29
C GLU A 406 3.64 101.31 -69.01
N LYS A 407 3.62 101.09 -70.33
CA LYS A 407 2.41 101.23 -71.15
C LYS A 407 1.47 100.05 -70.90
N TYR A 408 0.21 100.33 -70.57
CA TYR A 408 -0.78 99.30 -70.22
C TYR A 408 -2.18 99.65 -70.76
N GLY A 409 -3.08 98.66 -70.73
CA GLY A 409 -4.44 98.80 -71.26
C GLY A 409 -4.54 98.81 -72.79
N ASP A 410 -5.73 99.11 -73.29
CA ASP A 410 -6.06 99.24 -74.70
C ASP A 410 -5.95 100.71 -75.16
N PHE A 411 -5.84 100.92 -76.48
CA PHE A 411 -5.92 102.26 -77.07
C PHE A 411 -7.34 102.83 -76.91
N ALA A 412 -7.46 104.16 -76.79
CA ALA A 412 -8.78 104.78 -76.75
C ALA A 412 -9.49 104.73 -78.11
N GLU A 413 -10.81 104.83 -78.09
CA GLU A 413 -11.63 104.84 -79.30
C GLU A 413 -11.34 106.06 -80.18
N HIS A 414 -11.56 105.90 -81.50
CA HIS A 414 -11.38 106.98 -82.46
C HIS A 414 -12.59 107.92 -82.45
N SER A 415 -12.36 109.22 -82.30
CA SER A 415 -13.41 110.25 -82.42
C SER A 415 -13.53 110.72 -83.88
N PHE A 416 -14.44 110.11 -84.63
CA PHE A 416 -14.70 110.46 -86.03
C PHE A 416 -15.74 111.58 -86.17
N GLY A 417 -15.50 112.53 -87.09
CA GLY A 417 -16.47 113.58 -87.44
C GLY A 417 -17.61 113.10 -88.36
N GLU A 418 -18.39 114.04 -88.91
CA GLU A 418 -19.53 113.73 -89.79
C GLU A 418 -19.12 113.08 -91.13
N TRP A 419 -20.01 112.26 -91.69
CA TRP A 419 -19.87 111.65 -93.02
C TRP A 419 -19.93 112.71 -94.12
N LYS A 420 -18.93 112.73 -95.01
CA LYS A 420 -18.88 113.61 -96.19
C LYS A 420 -18.94 112.78 -97.47
N THR A 421 -19.74 113.21 -98.45
CA THR A 421 -19.89 112.54 -99.77
C THR A 421 -19.14 113.32 -100.84
N ASN A 422 -18.29 112.66 -101.64
CA ASN A 422 -17.60 113.29 -102.78
C ASN A 422 -18.48 113.25 -104.07
N ALA A 423 -18.01 113.90 -105.14
CA ALA A 423 -18.71 113.96 -106.44
C ALA A 423 -18.92 112.58 -107.11
N GLU A 424 -18.19 111.54 -106.65
CA GLU A 424 -18.26 110.15 -107.13
C GLU A 424 -19.18 109.28 -106.25
N GLY A 425 -19.83 109.86 -105.24
CA GLY A 425 -20.72 109.15 -104.32
C GLY A 425 -20.02 108.43 -103.15
N LYS A 426 -18.69 108.55 -103.00
CA LYS A 426 -17.93 107.95 -101.88
C LYS A 426 -18.14 108.75 -100.59
N ARG A 427 -18.53 108.05 -99.52
CA ARG A 427 -18.72 108.61 -98.17
C ARG A 427 -17.50 108.32 -97.28
N THR A 428 -16.93 109.34 -96.64
CA THR A 428 -15.81 109.20 -95.69
C THR A 428 -15.99 110.09 -94.47
N LYS A 429 -15.36 109.71 -93.34
CA LYS A 429 -15.20 110.55 -92.15
C LYS A 429 -13.77 110.47 -91.64
N VAL A 430 -13.30 111.48 -90.90
CA VAL A 430 -11.91 111.57 -90.43
C VAL A 430 -11.89 111.69 -88.91
N CYS A 431 -10.99 110.94 -88.28
CA CYS A 431 -10.74 111.05 -86.84
C CYS A 431 -10.03 112.38 -86.55
N SER A 432 -10.62 113.21 -85.68
CA SER A 432 -10.06 114.51 -85.31
C SER A 432 -8.74 114.40 -84.55
N ALA A 433 -8.50 113.27 -83.89
CA ALA A 433 -7.32 113.06 -83.03
C ALA A 433 -6.10 112.52 -83.79
N CYS A 434 -6.27 111.62 -84.77
CA CYS A 434 -5.14 110.94 -85.45
C CYS A 434 -5.16 111.06 -86.98
N GLY A 435 -6.15 111.72 -87.57
CA GLY A 435 -6.26 111.87 -89.03
C GLY A 435 -6.65 110.59 -89.78
N LYS A 436 -6.96 109.49 -89.08
CA LYS A 436 -7.44 108.24 -89.70
C LYS A 436 -8.70 108.51 -90.52
N VAL A 437 -8.68 108.14 -91.79
CA VAL A 437 -9.84 108.24 -92.69
C VAL A 437 -10.62 106.94 -92.64
N ALA A 438 -11.86 107.00 -92.19
CA ALA A 438 -12.83 105.92 -92.27
C ALA A 438 -13.61 106.02 -93.59
N ASN A 439 -13.62 104.93 -94.36
CA ASN A 439 -14.47 104.82 -95.54
C ASN A 439 -15.82 104.22 -95.13
N PHE A 440 -16.91 104.68 -95.72
CA PHE A 440 -18.23 104.15 -95.43
C PHE A 440 -18.34 102.72 -95.94
N MET A 441 -18.64 101.79 -95.04
CA MET A 441 -18.86 100.39 -95.34
C MET A 441 -19.85 99.81 -94.32
N TYR A 442 -20.93 99.21 -94.80
CA TYR A 442 -21.85 98.49 -93.92
C TYR A 442 -21.13 97.33 -93.25
N GLY A 443 -21.24 97.25 -91.93
CA GLY A 443 -20.65 96.19 -91.10
C GLY A 443 -19.31 96.53 -90.50
N ASP A 444 -18.66 97.61 -90.94
CA ASP A 444 -17.38 98.08 -90.39
C ASP A 444 -17.65 99.05 -89.23
N LEU A 445 -17.72 98.49 -88.03
CA LEU A 445 -18.09 99.23 -86.82
C LEU A 445 -16.88 99.81 -86.09
N ASN A 446 -15.67 99.31 -86.37
CA ASN A 446 -14.42 99.85 -85.86
C ASN A 446 -13.64 100.74 -86.87
N TYR A 447 -14.16 100.85 -88.10
CA TYR A 447 -13.61 101.62 -89.21
C TYR A 447 -12.18 101.20 -89.59
N ASP A 448 -11.88 99.91 -89.54
CA ASP A 448 -10.60 99.35 -89.94
C ASP A 448 -10.54 98.95 -91.42
N GLY A 449 -11.65 99.12 -92.15
CA GLY A 449 -11.78 98.79 -93.56
C GLY A 449 -12.08 97.31 -93.80
N LYS A 450 -12.40 96.53 -92.76
CA LYS A 450 -12.78 95.12 -92.84
C LYS A 450 -14.03 94.88 -92.01
N VAL A 451 -14.88 93.96 -92.47
CA VAL A 451 -16.01 93.46 -91.68
C VAL A 451 -15.65 92.09 -91.15
N ASN A 452 -15.43 91.96 -89.85
CA ASN A 452 -14.98 90.71 -89.24
C ASN A 452 -15.56 90.48 -87.82
N ALA A 453 -15.02 89.49 -87.09
CA ALA A 453 -15.49 89.12 -85.76
C ALA A 453 -15.32 90.24 -84.71
N ILE A 454 -14.45 91.22 -84.95
CA ILE A 454 -14.29 92.40 -84.09
C ILE A 454 -15.55 93.27 -84.16
N ASP A 455 -16.07 93.55 -85.35
CA ASP A 455 -17.31 94.30 -85.55
C ASP A 455 -18.51 93.59 -84.92
N LEU A 456 -18.55 92.26 -85.06
CA LEU A 456 -19.55 91.44 -84.39
C LEU A 456 -19.50 91.59 -82.85
N THR A 457 -18.30 91.74 -82.28
CA THR A 457 -18.11 91.96 -80.85
C THR A 457 -18.57 93.35 -80.43
N ILE A 458 -18.30 94.37 -81.24
CA ILE A 458 -18.75 95.75 -81.01
C ILE A 458 -20.28 95.82 -81.01
N LEU A 459 -20.93 95.23 -82.02
CA LEU A 459 -22.38 95.17 -82.09
C LEU A 459 -22.99 94.44 -80.89
N ARG A 460 -22.38 93.33 -80.45
CA ARG A 460 -22.82 92.62 -79.24
C ARG A 460 -22.67 93.46 -77.98
N ARG A 461 -21.54 94.18 -77.83
CA ARG A 461 -21.31 95.07 -76.68
C ARG A 461 -22.33 96.21 -76.63
N TYR A 462 -22.63 96.81 -77.78
CA TYR A 462 -23.68 97.83 -77.90
C TYR A 462 -25.06 97.26 -77.49
N LEU A 463 -25.47 96.13 -78.05
CA LEU A 463 -26.77 95.49 -77.72
C LEU A 463 -26.86 95.06 -76.25
N ALA A 464 -25.73 94.68 -75.64
CA ALA A 464 -25.62 94.35 -74.21
C ALA A 464 -25.47 95.59 -73.30
N ARG A 465 -25.55 96.81 -73.84
CA ARG A 465 -25.42 98.09 -73.12
C ARG A 465 -24.05 98.35 -72.47
N TYR A 466 -23.01 97.65 -72.93
CA TYR A 466 -21.62 97.96 -72.56
C TYR A 466 -21.07 99.18 -73.29
N SER A 467 -21.68 99.56 -74.43
CA SER A 467 -21.44 100.84 -75.10
C SER A 467 -22.78 101.55 -75.31
N SER A 468 -22.82 102.86 -75.06
CA SER A 468 -24.02 103.70 -75.20
C SER A 468 -24.23 104.24 -76.60
N GLU A 469 -23.21 104.21 -77.47
CA GLU A 469 -23.24 104.84 -78.78
C GLU A 469 -22.75 103.87 -79.87
N ILE A 470 -23.43 103.89 -81.01
CA ILE A 470 -23.02 103.19 -82.23
C ILE A 470 -23.39 104.05 -83.43
N ASP A 471 -22.56 104.04 -84.48
CA ASP A 471 -22.89 104.71 -85.73
C ASP A 471 -23.94 103.89 -86.47
N ILE A 472 -25.20 104.32 -86.31
CA ILE A 472 -26.37 103.70 -86.93
C ILE A 472 -26.19 103.60 -88.45
N ALA A 473 -25.49 104.55 -89.09
CA ALA A 473 -25.36 104.57 -90.54
C ALA A 473 -24.58 103.37 -91.10
N VAL A 474 -23.66 102.81 -90.33
CA VAL A 474 -22.90 101.60 -90.71
C VAL A 474 -23.37 100.34 -90.00
N ALA A 475 -24.26 100.45 -89.01
CA ALA A 475 -24.73 99.34 -88.16
C ALA A 475 -26.17 98.87 -88.44
N ASP A 476 -27.00 99.73 -89.05
CA ASP A 476 -28.37 99.40 -89.49
C ASP A 476 -28.30 98.74 -90.88
N PHE A 477 -28.21 97.41 -90.89
CA PHE A 477 -28.01 96.63 -92.13
C PHE A 477 -29.32 96.35 -92.84
N ASN A 478 -30.43 96.23 -92.10
CA ASN A 478 -31.76 96.02 -92.68
C ASN A 478 -32.45 97.33 -93.07
N GLY A 479 -31.93 98.47 -92.58
CA GLY A 479 -32.37 99.78 -92.98
C GLY A 479 -33.65 100.28 -92.34
N ASP A 480 -34.05 99.68 -91.21
CA ASP A 480 -35.28 99.98 -90.48
C ASP A 480 -35.15 101.16 -89.50
N GLY A 481 -33.96 101.76 -89.43
CA GLY A 481 -33.63 102.90 -88.58
C GLY A 481 -33.27 102.52 -87.14
N LYS A 482 -33.16 101.22 -86.81
CA LYS A 482 -32.88 100.74 -85.44
C LYS A 482 -31.83 99.64 -85.43
N VAL A 483 -30.71 99.89 -84.75
CA VAL A 483 -29.70 98.86 -84.52
C VAL A 483 -30.16 97.87 -83.44
N ASN A 484 -30.50 96.65 -83.83
CA ASN A 484 -31.04 95.63 -82.93
C ASN A 484 -30.56 94.20 -83.24
N THR A 485 -31.20 93.19 -82.66
CA THR A 485 -30.81 91.78 -82.85
C THR A 485 -30.95 91.29 -84.29
N LEU A 486 -31.78 91.96 -85.11
CA LEU A 486 -31.88 91.67 -86.55
C LEU A 486 -30.57 92.02 -87.27
N ASP A 487 -29.98 93.17 -86.99
CA ASP A 487 -28.69 93.56 -87.55
C ASP A 487 -27.58 92.60 -87.09
N LEU A 488 -27.62 92.18 -85.82
CA LEU A 488 -26.70 91.17 -85.30
C LEU A 488 -26.80 89.85 -86.08
N MET A 489 -28.01 89.43 -86.46
CA MET A 489 -28.23 88.23 -87.25
C MET A 489 -27.67 88.39 -88.67
N LEU A 490 -27.89 89.53 -89.31
CA LEU A 490 -27.39 89.82 -90.65
C LEU A 490 -25.86 89.84 -90.69
N LEU A 491 -25.21 90.51 -89.73
CA LEU A 491 -23.76 90.52 -89.62
C LEU A 491 -23.20 89.11 -89.43
N ARG A 492 -23.84 88.27 -88.59
CA ARG A 492 -23.43 86.87 -88.43
C ARG A 492 -23.53 86.08 -89.72
N ARG A 493 -24.64 86.20 -90.46
CA ARG A 493 -24.85 85.52 -91.74
C ARG A 493 -23.80 85.92 -92.77
N PHE A 494 -23.48 87.21 -92.85
CA PHE A 494 -22.40 87.71 -93.71
C PHE A 494 -21.03 87.12 -93.34
N LEU A 495 -20.67 87.12 -92.06
CA LEU A 495 -19.36 86.62 -91.61
C LEU A 495 -19.15 85.11 -91.85
N VAL A 496 -20.22 84.33 -91.87
CA VAL A 496 -20.17 82.89 -92.19
C VAL A 496 -20.39 82.59 -93.67
N GLY A 497 -20.45 83.63 -94.51
CA GLY A 497 -20.58 83.52 -95.97
C GLY A 497 -21.97 83.12 -96.46
N TYR A 498 -23.00 83.19 -95.63
CA TYR A 498 -24.38 82.92 -96.03
C TYR A 498 -24.96 84.06 -96.88
N ASP A 499 -24.60 85.31 -96.55
CA ASP A 499 -24.94 86.50 -97.33
C ASP A 499 -23.67 87.08 -97.96
N SER A 500 -23.74 87.50 -99.23
CA SER A 500 -22.58 88.01 -99.99
C SER A 500 -22.35 89.51 -99.82
N VAL A 501 -23.33 90.27 -99.35
CA VAL A 501 -23.27 91.74 -99.18
C VAL A 501 -24.06 92.16 -97.93
N LEU A 502 -23.58 93.17 -97.20
CA LEU A 502 -24.29 93.87 -96.14
C LEU A 502 -24.73 95.26 -96.64
N GLY A 503 -25.97 95.65 -96.34
CA GLY A 503 -26.53 96.96 -96.69
C GLY A 503 -27.86 96.87 -97.44
N LYS A 504 -28.44 98.04 -97.74
CA LYS A 504 -29.66 98.19 -98.57
C LYS A 504 -29.43 97.91 -100.05
#